data_AF-A0A8R2D231-F1
#
_entry.id   AF-A0A8R2D231-F1
#
_cell.length_a   1.000
_cell.length_b   1.000
_cell.length_c   1.000
_cell.angle_alpha   90.00
_cell.angle_beta   90.00
_cell.angle_gamma   90.00
#
_symmetry.space_group_name_H-M   'P 1'
#
loop_
_entity.id
_entity.type
_entity.pdbx_description
1 polymer ?
#
loop_
_entity_poly.entity_id
_entity_poly.type
_entity_poly.pdbx_seq_one_letter_code
_entity_poly.pdbx_strand_id
1 'polypeptide(L)'
;MDRRQSQACLQVTDPLNFGIDRILNTNTDSDRSTNKKGKCIGRAVFTVTQKNWLEYYFQMEKYITKQNRKILASSLGLTDLQVKVWFQNRRMKWRHTTAATSLSK
;
A
#
# COMPACT_ATOMS: atom_id res chain seq x y z
N MET A 1 8.59 -8.10 -24.33
CA MET A 1 9.85 -7.39 -24.00
C MET A 1 9.48 -6.08 -23.32
N ASP A 2 10.06 -5.86 -22.15
CA ASP A 2 9.87 -4.74 -21.21
C ASP A 2 9.52 -3.39 -21.87
N ARG A 3 8.41 -2.79 -21.42
CA ARG A 3 8.13 -1.35 -21.58
C ARG A 3 8.22 -0.69 -20.20
N ARG A 4 9.44 -0.65 -19.65
CA ARG A 4 9.76 0.15 -18.45
C ARG A 4 10.13 1.57 -18.86
N GLN A 5 9.73 2.50 -17.99
CA GLN A 5 9.97 3.95 -18.01
C GLN A 5 9.38 4.73 -19.20
N SER A 6 8.18 5.27 -19.00
CA SER A 6 7.91 6.63 -19.48
C SER A 6 7.29 7.43 -18.35
N GLN A 7 7.96 8.52 -17.98
CA GLN A 7 7.44 9.51 -17.07
C GLN A 7 6.25 10.21 -17.73
N ALA A 8 5.07 10.10 -17.13
CA ALA A 8 3.98 11.03 -17.34
C ALA A 8 3.53 11.52 -15.97
N CYS A 9 3.97 12.74 -15.63
CA CYS A 9 3.30 13.59 -14.66
C CYS A 9 1.86 13.86 -15.14
N LEU A 10 0.94 14.14 -14.21
CA LEU A 10 -0.47 14.50 -14.43
C LEU A 10 -1.45 13.34 -14.67
N GLN A 11 -1.77 12.60 -13.61
CA GLN A 11 -3.16 12.20 -13.37
C GLN A 11 -3.48 12.34 -11.87
N VAL A 12 -4.20 13.41 -11.56
CA VAL A 12 -4.94 13.60 -10.32
C VAL A 12 -5.86 12.38 -10.16
N THR A 13 -5.59 11.53 -9.17
CA THR A 13 -6.60 10.62 -8.63
C THR A 13 -6.81 11.03 -7.17
N ASP A 14 -8.07 11.39 -6.94
CA ASP A 14 -8.77 11.98 -5.80
C ASP A 14 -8.07 12.15 -4.44
N PRO A 15 -8.17 13.36 -3.83
CA PRO A 15 -8.04 13.50 -2.40
C PRO A 15 -9.30 12.91 -1.75
N LEU A 16 -9.10 11.95 -0.84
CA LEU A 16 -10.14 11.34 0.01
C LEU A 16 -10.94 10.18 -0.60
N ASN A 17 -10.28 9.10 -1.06
CA ASN A 17 -10.94 7.80 -1.01
C ASN A 17 -10.92 7.25 0.44
N PHE A 18 -11.78 7.82 1.28
CA PHE A 18 -12.30 7.16 2.48
C PHE A 18 -13.14 5.97 2.04
N GLY A 19 -12.48 4.83 1.83
CA GLY A 19 -13.12 3.56 1.47
C GLY A 19 -12.44 2.41 2.20
N ILE A 20 -12.34 2.50 3.52
CA ILE A 20 -11.85 1.42 4.40
C ILE A 20 -12.99 0.62 5.01
N ASP A 21 -14.17 0.66 4.39
CA ASP A 21 -15.27 -0.22 4.75
C ASP A 21 -15.33 -1.37 3.74
N ARG A 22 -15.03 -2.56 4.26
CA ARG A 22 -15.26 -3.88 3.66
C ARG A 22 -14.13 -4.36 2.73
N ILE A 23 -13.21 -5.17 3.30
CA ILE A 23 -12.90 -6.56 2.89
C ILE A 23 -11.58 -6.97 3.55
N LEU A 24 -11.69 -7.51 4.76
CA LEU A 24 -10.83 -8.59 5.21
C LEU A 24 -11.56 -9.88 4.80
N ASN A 25 -11.24 -10.47 3.66
CA ASN A 25 -11.53 -11.88 3.40
C ASN A 25 -10.58 -12.42 2.32
N THR A 26 -9.56 -13.15 2.77
CA THR A 26 -8.93 -14.20 1.95
C THR A 26 -9.93 -15.34 1.87
N ASN A 27 -10.61 -15.56 0.75
CA ASN A 27 -11.15 -16.86 0.41
C ASN A 27 -11.34 -16.97 -1.11
N THR A 28 -10.74 -18.01 -1.65
CA THR A 28 -11.16 -18.71 -2.85
C THR A 28 -12.66 -19.01 -2.81
N ASP A 29 -13.26 -19.02 -4.00
CA ASP A 29 -14.59 -19.53 -4.33
C ASP A 29 -15.85 -18.77 -3.86
N SER A 30 -16.64 -18.42 -4.88
CA SER A 30 -18.06 -18.72 -5.06
C SER A 30 -19.01 -18.64 -3.86
N ASP A 31 -20.12 -17.95 -4.11
CA ASP A 31 -21.41 -17.93 -3.37
C ASP A 31 -21.64 -16.79 -2.36
N ARG A 32 -22.87 -16.31 -2.41
CA ARG A 32 -23.50 -15.18 -1.75
C ARG A 32 -23.72 -15.47 -0.26
N SER A 33 -24.13 -14.40 0.43
CA SER A 33 -25.07 -14.40 1.56
C SER A 33 -24.50 -14.19 2.99
N THR A 34 -25.05 -13.13 3.60
CA THR A 34 -25.35 -12.92 5.02
C THR A 34 -24.23 -12.71 6.05
N ASN A 35 -24.16 -11.45 6.49
CA ASN A 35 -24.31 -11.03 7.88
C ASN A 35 -23.29 -11.58 8.92
N LYS A 36 -22.15 -10.90 9.09
CA LYS A 36 -21.32 -11.04 10.32
C LYS A 36 -20.78 -9.70 10.81
N LYS A 37 -21.43 -9.25 11.91
CA LYS A 37 -20.99 -8.40 13.02
C LYS A 37 -19.58 -7.79 12.90
N GLY A 38 -19.54 -6.46 12.94
CA GLY A 38 -18.33 -5.65 12.99
C GLY A 38 -17.45 -6.00 14.17
N LYS A 39 -16.36 -6.72 13.89
CA LYS A 39 -15.19 -6.77 14.75
C LYS A 39 -14.45 -5.45 14.53
N CYS A 40 -14.41 -4.59 15.56
CA CYS A 40 -13.51 -3.45 15.58
C CYS A 40 -12.08 -4.00 15.48
N ILE A 41 -11.52 -4.01 14.27
CA ILE A 41 -10.13 -4.37 14.05
C ILE A 41 -9.33 -3.13 14.46
N GLY A 42 -8.80 -3.17 15.69
CA GLY A 42 -7.85 -2.17 16.17
C GLY A 42 -6.72 -1.99 15.16
N ARG A 43 -6.22 -0.75 15.03
CA ARG A 43 -5.14 -0.44 14.08
C ARG A 43 -3.94 -1.35 14.35
N ALA A 44 -3.64 -2.26 13.43
CA ALA A 44 -2.45 -3.07 13.52
C ALA A 44 -1.20 -2.19 13.38
N VAL A 45 -0.24 -2.34 14.28
CA VAL A 45 1.04 -1.63 14.25
C VAL A 45 2.10 -2.59 13.70
N PHE A 46 2.83 -2.16 12.66
CA PHE A 46 3.93 -2.95 12.12
C PHE A 46 5.14 -2.97 13.06
N THR A 47 5.75 -4.15 13.20
CA THR A 47 7.00 -4.32 13.92
C THR A 47 8.13 -3.52 13.27
N VAL A 48 9.22 -3.29 14.00
CA VAL A 48 10.40 -2.58 13.46
C VAL A 48 10.97 -3.32 12.26
N THR A 49 11.13 -4.64 12.35
CA THR A 49 11.64 -5.48 11.26
C THR A 49 10.77 -5.38 10.02
N GLN A 50 9.44 -5.45 10.16
CA GLN A 50 8.51 -5.29 9.02
C GLN A 50 8.67 -3.91 8.35
N LYS A 51 8.78 -2.83 9.13
CA LYS A 51 8.99 -1.48 8.60
C LYS A 51 10.32 -1.35 7.84
N ASN A 52 11.39 -1.95 8.36
CA ASN A 52 12.71 -1.89 7.73
C ASN A 52 12.71 -2.57 6.36
N TRP A 53 12.10 -3.76 6.26
CA TRP A 53 11.96 -4.44 4.97
C TRP A 53 11.08 -3.66 4.01
N LEU A 54 9.94 -3.12 4.46
CA LEU A 54 9.07 -2.28 3.63
C LEU A 54 9.83 -1.05 3.09
N GLU A 55 10.65 -0.40 3.92
CA GLU A 55 11.47 0.73 3.52
C GLU A 55 12.56 0.33 2.52
N TYR A 56 13.25 -0.79 2.75
CA TYR A 56 14.27 -1.33 1.83
C TYR A 56 13.69 -1.53 0.42
N TYR A 57 12.54 -2.20 0.32
CA TYR A 57 11.87 -2.39 -0.97
C TYR A 57 11.40 -1.06 -1.57
N PHE A 58 10.92 -0.12 -0.75
CA PHE A 58 10.53 1.21 -1.23
C PHE A 58 11.70 2.02 -1.78
N GLN A 59 12.89 1.88 -1.21
CA GLN A 59 14.10 2.51 -1.72
C GLN A 59 14.45 2.00 -3.12
N MET A 60 14.31 0.69 -3.35
CA MET A 60 14.54 0.07 -4.66
C MET A 60 13.46 0.46 -5.67
N GLU A 61 12.17 0.39 -5.28
CA GLU A 61 11.04 0.64 -6.16
C GLU A 61 9.94 1.43 -5.43
N LYS A 62 9.68 2.68 -5.86
CA LYS A 62 8.66 3.55 -5.22
C LYS A 62 7.22 3.06 -5.43
N TYR A 63 7.02 2.15 -6.40
CA TYR A 63 5.73 1.56 -6.77
C TYR A 63 5.86 0.05 -6.94
N ILE A 64 5.38 -0.72 -5.98
CA ILE A 64 5.48 -2.18 -6.03
C ILE A 64 4.45 -2.81 -6.99
N THR A 65 4.90 -3.75 -7.83
CA THR A 65 4.02 -4.52 -8.74
C THR A 65 3.10 -5.48 -7.97
N LYS A 66 2.01 -5.94 -8.59
CA LYS A 66 1.06 -6.90 -7.96
C LYS A 66 1.77 -8.18 -7.51
N GLN A 67 2.72 -8.68 -8.30
CA GLN A 67 3.44 -9.91 -7.99
C GLN A 67 4.41 -9.70 -6.82
N ASN A 68 5.26 -8.67 -6.89
CA ASN A 68 6.21 -8.36 -5.83
C ASN A 68 5.50 -8.07 -4.50
N ARG A 69 4.32 -7.44 -4.56
CA ARG A 69 3.50 -7.14 -3.38
C ARG A 69 3.02 -8.41 -2.68
N LYS A 70 2.52 -9.40 -3.44
CA LYS A 70 2.11 -10.70 -2.89
C LYS A 70 3.27 -11.43 -2.24
N ILE A 71 4.43 -11.43 -2.88
CA ILE A 71 5.65 -12.06 -2.35
C ILE A 71 6.04 -11.38 -1.03
N LEU A 72 6.13 -10.05 -1.01
CA LEU A 72 6.49 -9.27 0.17
C LEU A 72 5.49 -9.45 1.33
N ALA A 73 4.20 -9.51 1.01
CA ALA A 73 3.14 -9.77 1.99
C ALA A 73 3.35 -11.13 2.67
N SER A 74 3.56 -12.19 1.89
CA SER A 74 3.85 -13.53 2.41
C SER A 74 5.12 -13.56 3.26
N SER A 75 6.20 -12.92 2.82
CA SER A 75 7.47 -12.89 3.55
C SER A 75 7.39 -12.17 4.89
N LEU A 76 6.53 -11.15 5.02
CA LEU A 76 6.38 -10.34 6.23
C LEU A 76 5.20 -10.74 7.12
N GLY A 77 4.43 -11.76 6.71
CA GLY A 77 3.19 -12.16 7.40
C GLY A 77 2.11 -11.07 7.36
N LEU A 78 2.07 -10.29 6.29
CA LEU A 78 1.11 -9.20 6.08
C LEU A 78 0.13 -9.58 4.96
N THR A 79 -0.98 -8.85 4.88
CA THR A 79 -1.93 -8.96 3.76
C THR A 79 -1.51 -8.09 2.58
N ASP A 80 -1.91 -8.48 1.36
CA ASP A 80 -1.69 -7.68 0.13
C ASP A 80 -2.18 -6.23 0.29
N LEU A 81 -3.32 -6.07 0.97
CA LEU A 81 -3.93 -4.76 1.26
C LEU A 81 -3.06 -3.93 2.21
N GLN A 82 -2.54 -4.52 3.30
CA GLN A 82 -1.67 -3.80 4.24
C GLN A 82 -0.41 -3.28 3.55
N VAL A 83 0.22 -4.10 2.69
CA VAL A 83 1.40 -3.68 1.92
C VAL A 83 1.00 -2.59 0.91
N LYS A 84 -0.15 -2.73 0.22
CA LYS A 84 -0.66 -1.71 -0.70
C LYS A 84 -0.86 -0.36 -0.02
N VAL A 85 -1.54 -0.35 1.14
CA VAL A 85 -1.83 0.86 1.92
C VAL A 85 -0.54 1.47 2.47
N TRP A 86 0.39 0.64 2.95
CA TRP A 86 1.69 1.16 3.42
C TRP A 86 2.46 1.85 2.30
N PHE A 87 2.53 1.26 1.10
CA PHE A 87 3.20 1.89 -0.06
C PHE A 87 2.50 3.18 -0.50
N GLN A 88 1.17 3.24 -0.43
CA GLN A 88 0.41 4.47 -0.68
C GLN A 88 0.80 5.57 0.33
N ASN A 89 0.72 5.26 1.63
CA ASN A 89 1.08 6.20 2.70
C ASN A 89 2.55 6.64 2.61
N ARG A 90 3.44 5.72 2.27
CA ARG A 90 4.86 6.00 2.13
C ARG A 90 5.15 6.97 0.99
N ARG A 91 4.46 6.83 -0.15
CA ARG A 91 4.53 7.77 -1.28
C ARG A 91 3.99 9.14 -0.93
N MET A 92 2.88 9.22 -0.19
CA MET A 92 2.35 10.51 0.29
C MET A 92 3.41 11.26 1.08
N LYS A 93 4.02 10.59 2.07
CA LYS A 93 5.11 11.17 2.86
C LYS A 93 6.29 11.60 1.98
N TRP A 94 6.73 10.74 1.07
CA TRP A 94 7.85 11.04 0.16
C TRP A 94 7.59 12.31 -0.66
N ARG A 95 6.39 12.44 -1.26
CA ARG A 95 6.02 13.61 -2.06
C ARG A 95 5.97 14.89 -1.23
N HIS A 96 5.50 14.82 0.01
CA HIS A 96 5.45 15.97 0.91
C HIS A 96 6.86 16.43 1.32
N THR A 97 7.79 15.49 1.55
CA THR A 97 9.19 15.82 1.84
C THR A 97 9.86 16.46 0.63
N THR A 98 9.66 15.95 -0.59
CA THR A 98 10.25 16.54 -1.80
C THR A 98 9.70 17.93 -2.13
N ALA A 99 8.42 18.20 -1.80
CA ALA A 99 7.82 19.51 -2.02
C ALA A 99 8.30 20.57 -1.00
N ALA A 100 8.53 20.16 0.26
CA ALA A 100 9.00 21.06 1.30
C ALA A 100 10.46 21.54 1.09
N THR A 101 11.29 20.75 0.41
CA THR A 101 12.69 21.14 0.11
C THR A 101 12.81 22.21 -0.99
N SER A 102 11.75 22.51 -1.74
CA SER A 102 11.79 23.47 -2.86
C SER A 102 11.46 24.93 -2.50
N LEU A 103 11.14 25.25 -1.23
CA LEU A 103 10.69 26.59 -0.80
C LEU A 103 11.73 27.40 0.00
N SER A 104 13.02 27.06 -0.08
CA SER A 104 14.09 27.75 0.66
C SER A 104 15.27 28.19 -0.22
N LYS A 105 15.02 28.92 -1.30
CA LYS A 105 16.05 29.66 -2.04
C LYS A 105 15.58 31.05 -2.40
#